data_AF-A0A2P6Q5K8-F1
#
_entry.id   AF-A0A2P6Q5K8-F1
#
_cell.length_a   1.000
_cell.length_b   1.000
_cell.length_c   1.000
_cell.angle_alpha   90.00
_cell.angle_beta   90.00
_cell.angle_gamma   90.00
#
_symmetry.space_group_name_H-M   'P 1'
#
loop_
_entity.id
_entity.type
_entity.pdbx_description
1 polymer ?
#
loop_
_entity_poly.entity_id
_entity_poly.type
_entity_poly.pdbx_seq_one_letter_code
_entity_poly.pdbx_strand_id
1 'polypeptide(L)'
;MVNLKMTTKYGAMASAVFASIFVAGIYFVRGRSRRKEDPPRLMRSMSMAVLHGGHLALKRLLEYHEARADKFALNQVDCDFKTHLLSKKRPNYKKLTSILAKLEMSGKEAETVEILEKTRTKAKNEQKWHEAYETEMLLVEMLIYKGDYEKALKCECLSHEEISDARRPLYKAIIYIMLSKPAARDQWEKFIELNQAFHCEPGLKKESLEEAQLHNLVSDFKEFEKVVNILKDDITEAKQRKK
;
A
#
# COMPACT_ATOMS: atom_id res chain seq x y z
N MET A 1 -15.51 41.26 -17.67
CA MET A 1 -15.29 39.90 -17.15
C MET A 1 -14.02 39.35 -17.77
N VAL A 2 -12.91 39.32 -17.03
CA VAL A 2 -11.65 38.71 -17.49
C VAL A 2 -11.51 37.37 -16.77
N ASN A 3 -11.52 36.30 -17.54
CA ASN A 3 -11.38 34.92 -17.07
C ASN A 3 -9.88 34.60 -16.99
N LEU A 4 -9.32 34.62 -15.78
CA LEU A 4 -7.90 34.32 -15.53
C LEU A 4 -7.73 32.82 -15.28
N LYS A 5 -7.48 32.06 -16.35
CA LYS A 5 -6.84 30.75 -16.26
C LYS A 5 -5.40 30.96 -15.76
N MET A 6 -5.19 30.86 -14.44
CA MET A 6 -3.85 30.68 -13.88
C MET A 6 -3.47 29.20 -13.97
N THR A 7 -2.76 28.82 -15.02
CA THR A 7 -1.98 27.58 -15.03
C THR A 7 -0.69 27.83 -14.25
N THR A 8 -0.66 27.42 -12.98
CA THR A 8 0.50 27.64 -12.09
C THR A 8 1.61 26.65 -12.40
N LYS A 9 2.57 27.08 -13.23
CA LYS A 9 3.87 26.40 -13.48
C LYS A 9 4.66 26.08 -12.19
N TYR A 10 4.32 26.73 -11.08
CA TYR A 10 4.94 26.53 -9.77
C TYR A 10 4.51 25.24 -9.05
N GLY A 11 3.31 24.72 -9.31
CA GLY A 11 2.85 23.47 -8.70
C GLY A 11 3.66 22.25 -9.16
N ALA A 12 3.96 22.20 -10.46
CA ALA A 12 4.73 21.11 -11.07
C ALA A 12 6.23 21.13 -10.67
N MET A 13 6.82 22.31 -10.45
CA MET A 13 8.22 22.39 -9.99
C MET A 13 8.37 22.02 -8.51
N ALA A 14 7.39 22.38 -7.66
CA ALA A 14 7.41 21.98 -6.26
C ALA A 14 7.21 20.46 -6.08
N SER A 15 6.33 19.83 -6.86
CA SER A 15 6.13 18.38 -6.79
C SER A 15 7.36 17.58 -7.24
N ALA A 16 8.03 18.00 -8.31
CA ALA A 16 9.22 17.31 -8.82
C ALA A 16 10.38 17.32 -7.81
N VAL A 17 10.66 18.46 -7.18
CA VAL A 17 11.77 18.61 -6.22
C VAL A 17 11.56 17.76 -4.97
N PHE A 18 10.34 17.71 -4.42
CA PHE A 18 10.05 16.89 -3.23
C PHE A 18 9.93 15.41 -3.53
N ALA A 19 9.46 15.00 -4.72
CA ALA A 19 9.49 13.61 -5.13
C ALA A 19 10.94 13.08 -5.19
N SER A 20 11.85 13.87 -5.75
CA SER A 20 13.27 13.54 -5.70
C SER A 20 13.84 13.53 -4.26
N ILE A 21 13.37 14.38 -3.34
CA ILE A 21 13.79 14.37 -1.93
C ILE A 21 13.23 13.17 -1.17
N PHE A 22 12.00 12.73 -1.44
CA PHE A 22 11.39 11.57 -0.79
C PHE A 22 11.96 10.26 -1.31
N VAL A 23 12.10 10.13 -2.63
CA VAL A 23 12.79 9.00 -3.24
C VAL A 23 14.25 8.98 -2.76
N ALA A 24 14.97 10.11 -2.79
CA ALA A 24 16.30 10.21 -2.20
C ALA A 24 16.30 9.93 -0.69
N GLY A 25 15.24 10.28 0.02
CA GLY A 25 15.03 10.00 1.44
C GLY A 25 14.88 8.50 1.71
N ILE A 26 14.10 7.79 0.89
CA ILE A 26 13.99 6.33 0.91
C ILE A 26 15.36 5.71 0.61
N TYR A 27 16.06 6.16 -0.44
CA TYR A 27 17.41 5.70 -0.76
C TYR A 27 18.43 6.03 0.36
N PHE A 28 18.31 7.18 1.03
CA PHE A 28 19.20 7.61 2.11
C PHE A 28 18.94 6.82 3.39
N VAL A 29 17.66 6.60 3.74
CA VAL A 29 17.26 5.71 4.83
C VAL A 29 17.75 4.29 4.55
N ARG A 30 17.59 3.78 3.32
CA ARG A 30 18.11 2.48 2.87
C ARG A 30 19.63 2.39 3.00
N GLY A 31 20.36 3.43 2.56
CA GLY A 31 21.82 3.52 2.67
C GLY A 31 22.32 3.57 4.12
N ARG A 32 21.61 4.26 5.02
CA ARG A 32 21.95 4.32 6.46
C ARG A 32 21.55 3.05 7.20
N SER A 33 20.47 2.39 6.77
CA SER A 33 20.00 1.14 7.36
C SER A 33 20.96 -0.02 7.06
N ARG A 34 21.57 -0.06 5.87
CA ARG A 34 22.63 -1.03 5.52
C ARG A 34 23.88 -0.97 6.41
N ARG A 35 24.08 0.13 7.17
CA ARG A 35 25.25 0.34 8.05
C ARG A 35 25.00 -0.07 9.51
N LYS A 36 23.80 -0.48 9.89
CA LYS A 36 23.50 -1.03 11.22
C LYS A 36 23.09 -2.50 11.07
N GLU A 37 23.54 -3.34 11.99
CA GLU A 37 23.08 -4.71 12.11
C GLU A 37 21.54 -4.71 12.26
N ASP A 38 20.89 -5.36 11.30
CA ASP A 38 19.47 -5.37 10.94
C ASP A 38 18.82 -4.06 10.39
N PRO A 39 18.77 -3.87 9.05
CA PRO A 39 17.76 -3.01 8.45
C PRO A 39 16.42 -3.78 8.37
N PRO A 40 15.31 -3.18 8.84
CA PRO A 40 14.23 -3.95 9.42
C PRO A 40 13.15 -4.28 8.39
N ARG A 41 12.34 -5.29 8.72
CA ARG A 41 11.16 -5.76 7.97
C ARG A 41 10.05 -4.70 7.80
N LEU A 42 10.35 -3.40 7.85
CA LEU A 42 9.38 -2.32 7.98
C LEU A 42 9.22 -1.47 6.71
N MET A 43 10.09 -1.61 5.71
CA MET A 43 10.09 -0.72 4.53
C MET A 43 9.06 -1.10 3.45
N ARG A 44 8.60 -2.36 3.39
CA ARG A 44 7.65 -2.79 2.35
C ARG A 44 6.28 -2.15 2.55
N SER A 45 5.81 -2.13 3.81
CA SER A 45 4.59 -1.43 4.18
C SER A 45 4.67 0.08 3.92
N MET A 46 5.85 0.70 4.08
CA MET A 46 6.08 2.10 3.70
C MET A 46 5.89 2.36 2.21
N SER A 47 6.57 1.59 1.35
CA SER A 47 6.43 1.73 -0.11
C SER A 47 4.98 1.50 -0.55
N MET A 48 4.29 0.50 0.00
CA MET A 48 2.86 0.27 -0.29
C MET A 48 2.01 1.50 0.04
N ALA A 49 2.21 2.13 1.20
CA ALA A 49 1.44 3.30 1.59
C ALA A 49 1.74 4.52 0.69
N VAL A 50 2.99 4.70 0.27
CA VAL A 50 3.35 5.72 -0.74
C VAL A 50 2.60 5.49 -2.05
N LEU A 51 2.49 4.24 -2.51
CA LEU A 51 1.76 3.89 -3.74
C LEU A 51 0.25 4.15 -3.64
N HIS A 52 -0.33 4.08 -2.44
CA HIS A 52 -1.69 4.55 -2.20
C HIS A 52 -1.81 6.08 -2.14
N GLY A 53 -0.75 6.77 -1.74
CA GLY A 53 -0.69 8.24 -1.62
C GLY A 53 -1.40 8.82 -0.40
N GLY A 54 -1.43 10.15 -0.33
CA GLY A 54 -2.20 10.95 0.63
C GLY A 54 -1.96 10.62 2.12
N HIS A 55 -3.02 10.72 2.92
CA HIS A 55 -2.98 10.50 4.38
C HIS A 55 -2.47 9.11 4.78
N LEU A 56 -2.71 8.08 3.96
CA LEU A 56 -2.27 6.71 4.27
C LEU A 56 -0.74 6.62 4.27
N ALA A 57 -0.09 7.28 3.30
CA ALA A 57 1.36 7.34 3.20
C ALA A 57 1.99 8.02 4.43
N LEU A 58 1.43 9.15 4.86
CA LEU A 58 1.88 9.87 6.06
C LEU A 58 1.67 9.05 7.34
N LYS A 59 0.49 8.45 7.50
CA LYS A 59 0.20 7.59 8.67
C LYS A 59 1.19 6.43 8.76
N ARG A 60 1.49 5.78 7.64
CA ARG A 60 2.45 4.68 7.60
C ARG A 60 3.87 5.13 7.96
N LEU A 61 4.28 6.33 7.54
CA LEU A 61 5.56 6.93 7.92
C LEU A 61 5.69 7.06 9.44
N LEU A 62 4.64 7.54 10.10
CA LEU A 62 4.61 7.65 11.56
C LEU A 62 4.67 6.27 12.23
N GLU A 63 3.86 5.31 11.77
CA GLU A 63 3.86 3.93 12.28
C GLU A 63 5.24 3.25 12.14
N TYR A 64 5.94 3.49 11.03
CA TYR A 64 7.31 3.01 10.81
C TYR A 64 8.29 3.58 11.82
N HIS A 65 8.24 4.90 12.06
CA HIS A 65 9.12 5.56 13.03
C HIS A 65 8.87 5.09 14.45
N GLU A 66 7.60 4.90 14.83
CA GLU A 66 7.20 4.34 16.12
C GLU A 66 7.74 2.91 16.30
N ALA A 67 7.49 2.02 15.33
CA ALA A 67 7.96 0.63 15.38
C ALA A 67 9.49 0.50 15.40
N ARG A 68 10.19 1.48 14.81
CA ARG A 68 11.66 1.54 14.87
C ARG A 68 12.18 2.04 16.22
N ALA A 69 11.46 2.94 16.88
CA ALA A 69 11.86 3.54 18.14
C ALA A 69 11.56 2.63 19.34
N ASP A 70 10.44 1.90 19.29
CA ASP A 70 9.98 1.03 20.37
C ASP A 70 9.75 -0.41 19.87
N LYS A 71 10.56 -1.35 20.38
CA LYS A 71 10.45 -2.77 20.06
C LYS A 71 9.12 -3.39 20.54
N PHE A 72 8.46 -2.75 21.52
CA PHE A 72 7.18 -3.19 22.04
C PHE A 72 5.98 -2.63 21.27
N ALA A 73 6.17 -1.67 20.36
CA ALA A 73 5.09 -1.09 19.56
C ALA A 73 4.38 -2.11 18.63
N LEU A 74 5.02 -3.26 18.42
CA LEU A 74 4.48 -4.38 17.64
C LEU A 74 3.98 -5.54 18.53
N ASN A 75 4.03 -5.40 19.85
CA ASN A 75 3.43 -6.36 20.75
C ASN A 75 1.92 -6.42 20.53
N GLN A 76 1.35 -7.61 20.68
CA GLN A 76 -0.10 -7.84 20.61
C GLN A 76 -0.75 -7.58 19.23
N VAL A 77 -0.01 -7.16 18.21
CA VAL A 77 -0.56 -6.91 16.87
C VAL A 77 -1.31 -8.13 16.32
N ASP A 78 -0.84 -9.35 16.60
CA ASP A 78 -1.53 -10.59 16.20
C ASP A 78 -2.85 -10.78 16.94
N CYS A 79 -2.87 -10.45 18.24
CA CYS A 79 -4.06 -10.52 19.07
C CYS A 79 -5.09 -9.49 18.58
N ASP A 80 -4.65 -8.27 18.30
CA ASP A 80 -5.48 -7.21 17.73
C ASP A 80 -6.03 -7.62 16.35
N PHE A 81 -5.17 -8.20 15.50
CA PHE A 81 -5.57 -8.71 14.20
C PHE A 81 -6.66 -9.77 14.31
N LYS A 82 -6.43 -10.82 15.11
CA LYS A 82 -7.39 -11.90 15.32
C LYS A 82 -8.69 -11.36 15.92
N THR A 83 -8.60 -10.44 16.89
CA THR A 83 -9.76 -9.82 17.53
C THR A 83 -10.59 -9.00 16.55
N HIS A 84 -9.95 -8.18 15.71
CA HIS A 84 -10.64 -7.33 14.75
C HIS A 84 -11.19 -8.09 13.55
N LEU A 85 -10.49 -9.14 13.10
CA LEU A 85 -10.88 -9.94 11.95
C LEU A 85 -11.97 -10.96 12.31
N LEU A 86 -11.84 -11.63 13.46
CA LEU A 86 -12.73 -12.72 13.88
C LEU A 86 -13.84 -12.25 14.84
N SER A 87 -14.01 -10.94 14.97
CA SER A 87 -15.03 -10.33 15.82
C SER A 87 -16.44 -10.77 15.37
N LYS A 88 -17.37 -10.94 16.33
CA LYS A 88 -18.78 -11.23 16.00
C LYS A 88 -19.47 -10.08 15.26
N LYS A 89 -18.92 -8.86 15.34
CA LYS A 89 -19.39 -7.70 14.58
C LYS A 89 -18.66 -7.64 13.23
N ARG A 90 -19.26 -6.95 12.26
CA ARG A 90 -18.64 -6.70 10.95
C ARG A 90 -17.24 -6.09 11.13
N PRO A 91 -16.18 -6.68 10.54
CA PRO A 91 -14.81 -6.18 10.70
C PRO A 91 -14.62 -4.75 10.18
N ASN A 92 -13.76 -3.98 10.86
CA ASN A 92 -13.33 -2.67 10.38
C ASN A 92 -12.10 -2.82 9.47
N TYR A 93 -12.35 -2.97 8.17
CA TYR A 93 -11.29 -3.21 7.18
C TYR A 93 -10.27 -2.06 7.07
N LYS A 94 -10.69 -0.80 7.31
CA LYS A 94 -9.77 0.34 7.36
C LYS A 94 -8.80 0.25 8.55
N LYS A 95 -9.24 -0.31 9.68
CA LYS A 95 -8.33 -0.59 10.81
C LYS A 95 -7.44 -1.79 10.51
N LEU A 96 -7.98 -2.83 9.87
CA LEU A 96 -7.22 -4.03 9.51
C LEU A 96 -6.06 -3.73 8.56
N THR A 97 -6.21 -2.84 7.56
CA THR A 97 -5.09 -2.47 6.66
C THR A 97 -3.91 -1.84 7.41
N SER A 98 -4.16 -1.08 8.47
CA SER A 98 -3.11 -0.53 9.36
C SER A 98 -2.47 -1.63 10.22
N ILE A 99 -3.26 -2.59 10.71
CA ILE A 99 -2.74 -3.76 11.43
C ILE A 99 -1.87 -4.66 10.53
N LEU A 100 -2.27 -4.86 9.27
CA LEU A 100 -1.49 -5.63 8.28
C LEU A 100 -0.08 -5.06 8.09
N ALA A 101 0.04 -3.73 8.06
CA ALA A 101 1.33 -3.07 8.04
C ALA A 101 2.23 -3.51 9.20
N LYS A 102 1.67 -3.50 10.41
CA LYS A 102 2.37 -3.87 11.64
C LYS A 102 2.72 -5.36 11.66
N LEU A 103 1.91 -6.22 11.04
CA LEU A 103 2.20 -7.64 10.86
C LEU A 103 3.34 -7.89 9.86
N GLU A 104 3.38 -7.13 8.77
CA GLU A 104 4.51 -7.11 7.83
C GLU A 104 5.79 -6.67 8.54
N MET A 105 5.69 -5.57 9.28
CA MET A 105 6.75 -5.03 10.13
C MET A 105 7.31 -6.06 11.14
N SER A 106 6.43 -6.92 11.66
CA SER A 106 6.79 -8.03 12.56
C SER A 106 7.32 -9.27 11.83
N GLY A 107 7.20 -9.31 10.50
CA GLY A 107 7.53 -10.46 9.65
C GLY A 107 6.64 -11.68 9.86
N LYS A 108 5.36 -11.45 10.17
CA LYS A 108 4.35 -12.49 10.39
C LYS A 108 3.47 -12.68 9.16
N GLU A 109 4.02 -12.46 7.97
CA GLU A 109 3.23 -12.47 6.74
C GLU A 109 2.65 -13.85 6.44
N ALA A 110 3.43 -14.91 6.68
CA ALA A 110 2.99 -16.29 6.43
C ALA A 110 1.80 -16.71 7.31
N GLU A 111 1.88 -16.47 8.63
CA GLU A 111 0.77 -16.75 9.55
C GLU A 111 -0.47 -15.91 9.19
N THR A 112 -0.26 -14.64 8.86
CA THR A 112 -1.35 -13.73 8.49
C THR A 112 -2.06 -14.18 7.22
N VAL A 113 -1.32 -14.61 6.19
CA VAL A 113 -1.88 -15.17 4.94
C VAL A 113 -2.75 -16.39 5.22
N GLU A 114 -2.29 -17.32 6.07
CA GLU A 114 -3.06 -18.52 6.42
C GLU A 114 -4.38 -18.18 7.12
N ILE A 115 -4.36 -17.22 8.06
CA ILE A 115 -5.57 -16.76 8.76
C ILE A 115 -6.55 -16.10 7.78
N LEU A 116 -6.06 -15.25 6.88
CA LEU A 116 -6.90 -14.57 5.88
C LEU A 116 -7.53 -15.57 4.90
N GLU A 117 -6.80 -16.60 4.47
CA GLU A 117 -7.32 -17.65 3.59
C GLU A 117 -8.45 -18.45 4.23
N LYS A 118 -8.28 -18.86 5.49
CA LYS A 118 -9.32 -19.54 6.27
C LYS A 118 -10.54 -18.63 6.46
N THR A 119 -10.32 -17.37 6.81
CA THR A 119 -11.39 -16.39 7.03
C THR A 119 -12.18 -16.11 5.75
N ARG A 120 -11.50 -15.91 4.62
CA ARG A 120 -12.15 -15.75 3.30
C ARG A 120 -12.99 -16.96 2.95
N THR A 121 -12.45 -18.17 3.12
CA THR A 121 -13.14 -19.43 2.80
C THR A 121 -14.40 -19.59 3.65
N LYS A 122 -14.29 -19.30 4.95
CA LYS A 122 -15.45 -19.27 5.87
C LYS A 122 -16.51 -18.26 5.42
N ALA A 123 -16.12 -17.03 5.09
CA ALA A 123 -17.04 -16.00 4.62
C ALA A 123 -17.76 -16.40 3.32
N LYS A 124 -17.07 -17.05 2.36
CA LYS A 124 -17.68 -17.60 1.14
C LYS A 124 -18.70 -18.69 1.47
N ASN A 125 -18.36 -19.63 2.35
CA ASN A 125 -19.26 -20.72 2.75
C ASN A 125 -20.51 -20.20 3.49
N GLU A 126 -20.36 -19.13 4.27
CA GLU A 126 -21.47 -18.44 4.94
C GLU A 126 -22.21 -17.45 4.03
N GLN A 127 -21.88 -17.40 2.72
CA GLN A 127 -22.46 -16.49 1.73
C GLN A 127 -22.32 -14.99 2.09
N LYS A 128 -21.32 -14.64 2.90
CA LYS A 128 -20.97 -13.26 3.25
C LYS A 128 -20.04 -12.66 2.20
N TRP A 129 -20.56 -12.44 0.99
CA TRP A 129 -19.76 -12.05 -0.17
C TRP A 129 -18.94 -10.78 0.02
N HIS A 130 -19.51 -9.75 0.65
CA HIS A 130 -18.77 -8.52 0.95
C HIS A 130 -17.60 -8.77 1.92
N GLU A 131 -17.79 -9.60 2.95
CA GLU A 131 -16.71 -9.92 3.88
C GLU A 131 -15.63 -10.77 3.22
N ALA A 132 -16.03 -11.71 2.35
CA ALA A 132 -15.11 -12.50 1.54
C ALA A 132 -14.25 -11.60 0.63
N TYR A 133 -14.89 -10.64 -0.07
CA TYR A 133 -14.21 -9.68 -0.93
C TYR A 133 -13.20 -8.82 -0.17
N GLU A 134 -13.61 -8.16 0.91
CA GLU A 134 -12.71 -7.31 1.70
C GLU A 134 -11.57 -8.11 2.35
N THR A 135 -11.85 -9.32 2.83
CA THR A 135 -10.81 -10.22 3.36
C THR A 135 -9.83 -10.63 2.27
N GLU A 136 -10.31 -10.87 1.05
CA GLU A 136 -9.45 -11.20 -0.08
C GLU A 136 -8.59 -10.01 -0.54
N MET A 137 -9.09 -8.77 -0.42
CA MET A 137 -8.28 -7.57 -0.65
C MET A 137 -7.12 -7.44 0.35
N LEU A 138 -7.36 -7.73 1.63
CA LEU A 138 -6.28 -7.82 2.64
C LEU A 138 -5.28 -8.94 2.31
N LEU A 139 -5.79 -10.07 1.83
CA LEU A 139 -4.96 -11.20 1.42
C LEU A 139 -4.03 -10.83 0.25
N VAL A 140 -4.53 -10.10 -0.76
CA VAL A 140 -3.71 -9.60 -1.88
C VAL A 140 -2.54 -8.76 -1.37
N GLU A 141 -2.79 -7.80 -0.48
CA GLU A 141 -1.73 -6.94 0.08
C GLU A 141 -0.64 -7.77 0.81
N MET A 142 -1.05 -8.74 1.63
CA MET A 142 -0.11 -9.63 2.33
C MET A 142 0.66 -10.55 1.40
N LEU A 143 0.03 -11.04 0.33
CA LEU A 143 0.71 -11.84 -0.70
C LEU A 143 1.75 -11.01 -1.46
N ILE A 144 1.48 -9.72 -1.69
CA ILE A 144 2.48 -8.79 -2.23
C ILE A 144 3.65 -8.65 -1.27
N TYR A 145 3.42 -8.40 0.03
CA TYR A 145 4.50 -8.29 1.03
C TYR A 145 5.33 -9.56 1.15
N LYS A 146 4.69 -10.74 1.03
CA LYS A 146 5.36 -12.04 1.02
C LYS A 146 6.11 -12.30 -0.29
N GLY A 147 5.79 -11.58 -1.36
CA GLY A 147 6.36 -11.76 -2.69
C GLY A 147 5.78 -12.93 -3.48
N ASP A 148 4.54 -13.34 -3.19
CA ASP A 148 3.82 -14.42 -3.86
C ASP A 148 2.89 -13.84 -4.95
N TYR A 149 3.47 -13.11 -5.91
CA TYR A 149 2.73 -12.26 -6.85
C TYR A 149 1.75 -13.02 -7.77
N GLU A 150 2.13 -14.21 -8.24
CA GLU A 150 1.25 -15.05 -9.06
C GLU A 150 0.03 -15.54 -8.27
N LYS A 151 0.19 -15.78 -6.97
CA LYS A 151 -0.93 -16.15 -6.09
C LYS A 151 -1.83 -14.95 -5.83
N ALA A 152 -1.25 -13.77 -5.61
CA ALA A 152 -1.99 -12.52 -5.47
C ALA A 152 -2.83 -12.21 -6.72
N LEU A 153 -2.26 -12.40 -7.91
CA LEU A 153 -2.95 -12.12 -9.18
C LEU A 153 -4.17 -13.04 -9.42
N LYS A 154 -4.12 -14.26 -8.89
CA LYS A 154 -5.20 -15.27 -9.00
C LYS A 154 -6.34 -15.04 -8.01
N CYS A 155 -6.25 -14.06 -7.10
CA CYS A 155 -7.34 -13.72 -6.20
C CYS A 155 -8.55 -13.18 -6.98
N GLU A 156 -9.73 -13.69 -6.64
CA GLU A 156 -10.98 -13.42 -7.37
C GLU A 156 -11.40 -11.95 -7.25
N CYS A 157 -11.12 -11.30 -6.12
CA CYS A 157 -11.34 -9.85 -5.96
C CYS A 157 -10.66 -9.00 -7.04
N LEU A 158 -9.61 -9.49 -7.71
CA LEU A 158 -8.96 -8.78 -8.80
C LEU A 158 -9.62 -9.04 -10.17
N SER A 159 -10.40 -10.11 -10.37
CA SER A 159 -10.93 -10.46 -11.71
C SER A 159 -12.16 -9.66 -12.16
N HIS A 160 -13.05 -9.26 -11.25
CA HIS A 160 -14.38 -8.71 -11.56
C HIS A 160 -14.41 -7.23 -12.01
N GLU A 161 -14.14 -6.91 -13.29
CA GLU A 161 -13.95 -5.54 -13.78
C GLU A 161 -15.11 -4.55 -13.52
N GLU A 162 -16.30 -5.04 -13.19
CA GLU A 162 -17.50 -4.23 -12.94
C GLU A 162 -17.50 -3.48 -11.60
N ILE A 163 -16.63 -3.86 -10.66
CA ILE A 163 -16.55 -3.24 -9.33
C ILE A 163 -15.61 -2.02 -9.38
N SER A 164 -16.16 -0.83 -9.17
CA SER A 164 -15.43 0.44 -9.07
C SER A 164 -14.66 0.58 -7.73
N ASP A 165 -13.62 -0.21 -7.55
CA ASP A 165 -12.71 -0.16 -6.41
C ASP A 165 -11.28 0.12 -6.88
N ALA A 166 -10.77 1.32 -6.59
CA ALA A 166 -9.45 1.79 -7.03
C ALA A 166 -8.28 0.93 -6.51
N ARG A 167 -8.47 0.19 -5.40
CA ARG A 167 -7.42 -0.72 -4.89
C ARG A 167 -7.08 -1.84 -5.87
N ARG A 168 -8.06 -2.28 -6.68
CA ARG A 168 -7.88 -3.38 -7.63
C ARG A 168 -6.90 -3.04 -8.76
N PRO A 169 -7.10 -1.96 -9.55
CA PRO A 169 -6.12 -1.55 -10.54
C PRO A 169 -4.78 -1.19 -9.92
N LEU A 170 -4.76 -0.61 -8.70
CA LEU A 170 -3.51 -0.34 -7.99
C LEU A 170 -2.72 -1.64 -7.72
N TYR A 171 -3.33 -2.63 -7.07
CA TYR A 171 -2.66 -3.91 -6.79
C TYR A 171 -2.28 -4.65 -8.07
N LYS A 172 -3.11 -4.62 -9.12
CA LYS A 172 -2.75 -5.17 -10.43
C LYS A 172 -1.54 -4.48 -11.04
N ALA A 173 -1.47 -3.15 -11.01
CA ALA A 173 -0.33 -2.39 -11.53
C ALA A 173 0.97 -2.77 -10.81
N ILE A 174 0.92 -2.83 -9.47
CA ILE A 174 2.05 -3.27 -8.64
C ILE A 174 2.49 -4.69 -9.02
N ILE A 175 1.55 -5.64 -9.06
CA ILE A 175 1.83 -7.04 -9.40
C ILE A 175 2.38 -7.17 -10.83
N TYR A 176 1.86 -6.40 -11.77
CA TYR A 176 2.32 -6.41 -13.16
C TYR A 176 3.74 -5.87 -13.31
N ILE A 177 4.12 -4.80 -12.61
CA ILE A 177 5.53 -4.35 -12.57
C ILE A 177 6.42 -5.43 -11.93
N MET A 178 5.98 -6.02 -10.82
CA MET A 178 6.72 -7.09 -10.13
C MET A 178 7.00 -8.27 -11.05
N LEU A 179 6.03 -8.62 -11.91
CA LEU A 179 6.08 -9.70 -12.90
C LEU A 179 6.58 -9.26 -14.29
N SER A 180 7.00 -8.00 -14.45
CA SER A 180 7.45 -7.42 -15.74
C SER A 180 6.42 -7.59 -16.87
N LYS A 181 5.13 -7.42 -16.57
CA LYS A 181 4.02 -7.48 -17.53
C LYS A 181 3.73 -6.08 -18.12
N PRO A 182 3.49 -5.97 -19.44
CA PRO A 182 3.33 -4.67 -20.11
C PRO A 182 2.06 -3.92 -19.71
N ALA A 183 1.02 -4.63 -19.28
CA ALA A 183 -0.27 -4.06 -18.88
C ALA A 183 -0.24 -3.26 -17.55
N ALA A 184 0.94 -3.12 -16.92
CA ALA A 184 1.10 -2.38 -15.66
C ALA A 184 0.62 -0.92 -15.77
N ARG A 185 0.96 -0.26 -16.89
CA ARG A 185 0.62 1.14 -17.13
C ARG A 185 -0.89 1.33 -17.22
N ASP A 186 -1.57 0.50 -18.02
CA ASP A 186 -3.03 0.58 -18.19
C ASP A 186 -3.77 0.42 -16.85
N GLN A 187 -3.27 -0.44 -15.96
CA GLN A 187 -3.85 -0.61 -14.63
C GLN A 187 -3.56 0.60 -13.74
N TRP A 188 -2.37 1.19 -13.81
CA TRP A 188 -2.06 2.41 -13.07
C TRP A 188 -2.92 3.60 -13.55
N GLU A 189 -3.11 3.76 -14.87
CA GLU A 189 -3.98 4.80 -15.43
C GLU A 189 -5.43 4.64 -14.92
N LYS A 190 -5.97 3.42 -14.94
CA LYS A 190 -7.29 3.11 -14.34
C LYS A 190 -7.36 3.44 -12.85
N PHE A 191 -6.28 3.20 -12.10
CA PHE A 191 -6.22 3.57 -10.68
C PHE A 191 -6.32 5.09 -10.51
N ILE A 192 -5.56 5.86 -11.29
CA ILE A 192 -5.60 7.32 -11.25
C ILE A 192 -7.00 7.84 -11.62
N GLU A 193 -7.61 7.30 -12.68
CA GLU A 193 -8.95 7.67 -13.12
C GLU A 193 -9.99 7.43 -12.02
N LEU A 194 -10.04 6.23 -11.44
CA LEU A 194 -10.97 5.92 -10.36
C LEU A 194 -10.71 6.80 -9.13
N ASN A 195 -9.44 6.98 -8.77
CA ASN A 195 -9.10 7.80 -7.61
C ASN A 195 -9.56 9.25 -7.84
N GLN A 196 -9.33 9.84 -9.01
CA GLN A 196 -9.82 11.19 -9.33
C GLN A 196 -11.35 11.27 -9.38
N ALA A 197 -12.01 10.30 -10.00
CA ALA A 197 -13.48 10.27 -10.13
C ALA A 197 -14.18 10.22 -8.77
N PHE A 198 -13.61 9.54 -7.79
CA PHE A 198 -14.13 9.49 -6.42
C PHE A 198 -13.65 10.67 -5.53
N HIS A 199 -12.76 11.54 -6.04
CA HIS A 199 -12.24 12.73 -5.34
C HIS A 199 -12.68 14.09 -5.94
N CYS A 200 -13.45 14.15 -7.04
CA CYS A 200 -14.08 15.40 -7.53
C CYS A 200 -15.38 15.71 -6.77
N GLU A 201 -15.71 16.88 -6.19
CA GLU A 201 -15.10 18.21 -5.93
C GLU A 201 -16.16 19.00 -5.06
N PRO A 202 -16.04 20.28 -4.69
CA PRO A 202 -15.00 21.06 -4.02
C PRO A 202 -15.47 21.52 -2.61
N GLY A 203 -14.70 21.23 -1.56
CA GLY A 203 -15.10 21.67 -0.22
C GLY A 203 -14.10 21.30 0.85
N LEU A 204 -13.07 22.13 1.01
CA LEU A 204 -12.38 22.37 2.28
C LEU A 204 -12.20 21.13 3.17
N LYS A 205 -11.44 20.13 2.71
CA LYS A 205 -10.55 19.42 3.63
C LYS A 205 -9.15 19.82 3.23
N LYS A 206 -8.52 20.62 4.09
CA LYS A 206 -7.10 20.99 3.99
C LYS A 206 -6.31 19.69 4.02
N GLU A 207 -6.04 19.09 2.86
CA GLU A 207 -4.89 18.20 2.74
C GLU A 207 -3.69 19.01 3.22
N SER A 208 -2.90 18.45 4.13
CA SER A 208 -1.63 19.10 4.45
C SER A 208 -0.79 19.20 3.17
N LEU A 209 0.12 20.17 3.11
CA LEU A 209 1.04 20.29 1.98
C LEU A 209 1.76 18.95 1.71
N GLU A 210 2.07 18.20 2.78
CA GLU A 210 2.73 16.89 2.69
C GLU A 210 1.81 15.82 2.08
N GLU A 211 0.52 15.79 2.44
CA GLU A 211 -0.47 14.85 1.88
C GLU A 211 -0.68 15.08 0.38
N ALA A 212 -0.82 16.34 -0.03
CA ALA A 212 -0.96 16.72 -1.43
C ALA A 212 0.31 16.39 -2.23
N GLN A 213 1.49 16.54 -1.63
CA GLN A 213 2.77 16.19 -2.24
C GLN A 213 2.95 14.68 -2.41
N LEU A 214 2.55 13.87 -1.42
CA LEU A 214 2.54 12.41 -1.51
C LEU A 214 1.56 11.92 -2.58
N HIS A 215 0.39 12.57 -2.70
CA HIS A 215 -0.56 12.30 -3.77
C HIS A 215 0.03 12.63 -5.16
N ASN A 216 0.79 13.74 -5.29
CA ASN A 216 1.47 14.12 -6.53
C ASN A 216 2.66 13.22 -6.91
N LEU A 217 3.21 12.43 -5.97
CA LEU A 217 4.31 11.50 -6.27
C LEU A 217 3.85 10.31 -7.14
N VAL A 218 2.58 9.94 -7.01
CA VAL A 218 2.00 8.76 -7.65
C VAL A 218 1.30 9.11 -8.99
N SER A 219 1.21 10.40 -9.34
CA SER A 219 0.58 10.87 -10.58
C SER A 219 1.48 10.79 -11.81
N ASP A 220 2.76 10.42 -11.66
CA ASP A 220 3.67 10.05 -12.75
C ASP A 220 3.98 8.54 -12.71
N PHE A 221 3.80 7.86 -13.84
CA PHE A 221 3.99 6.40 -13.92
C PHE A 221 5.45 5.98 -13.66
N LYS A 222 6.45 6.79 -14.06
CA LYS A 222 7.86 6.44 -13.84
C LYS A 222 8.22 6.54 -12.37
N GLU A 223 7.70 7.54 -11.67
CA GLU A 223 7.88 7.65 -10.21
C GLU A 223 7.15 6.53 -9.48
N PHE A 224 5.92 6.19 -9.88
CA PHE A 224 5.20 5.01 -9.39
C PHE A 224 6.05 3.74 -9.58
N GLU A 225 6.54 3.50 -10.79
CA GLU A 225 7.37 2.33 -11.13
C GLU A 225 8.65 2.27 -10.30
N LYS A 226 9.33 3.40 -10.06
CA LYS A 226 10.50 3.45 -9.17
C LYS A 226 10.15 2.99 -7.75
N VAL A 227 9.04 3.45 -7.18
CA VAL A 227 8.61 3.04 -5.82
C VAL A 227 8.28 1.55 -5.79
N VAL A 228 7.62 1.03 -6.83
CA VAL A 228 7.33 -0.41 -6.95
C VAL A 228 8.62 -1.23 -7.07
N ASN A 229 9.63 -0.75 -7.80
CA ASN A 229 10.92 -1.42 -7.90
C ASN A 229 11.68 -1.41 -6.56
N ILE A 230 11.61 -0.33 -5.78
CA ILE A 230 12.16 -0.30 -4.42
C ILE A 230 11.46 -1.36 -3.53
N LEU A 231 10.12 -1.44 -3.60
CA LEU A 231 9.36 -2.48 -2.91
C LEU A 231 9.81 -3.89 -3.33
N LYS A 232 10.07 -4.11 -4.62
CA LYS A 232 10.55 -5.40 -5.16
C LYS A 232 11.91 -5.80 -4.58
N ASP A 233 12.83 -4.84 -4.53
CA ASP A 233 14.16 -5.04 -3.98
C ASP A 233 14.08 -5.41 -2.49
N ASP A 234 13.27 -4.70 -1.72
CA ASP A 234 13.08 -4.95 -0.28
C ASP A 234 12.50 -6.36 -0.03
N ILE A 235 11.51 -6.78 -0.83
CA ILE A 235 10.94 -8.14 -0.74
C ILE A 235 11.99 -9.20 -1.08
N THR A 236 12.77 -8.98 -2.13
CA THR A 236 13.79 -9.93 -2.59
C THR A 236 14.90 -10.09 -1.55
N GLU A 237 15.37 -8.97 -0.99
CA GLU A 237 16.36 -8.93 0.08
C GLU A 237 15.86 -9.67 1.34
N ALA A 238 14.60 -9.44 1.73
CA ALA A 238 14.00 -10.14 2.87
C ALA A 238 13.88 -11.66 2.66
N LYS A 239 13.60 -12.12 1.43
CA LYS A 239 13.57 -13.55 1.09
C LYS A 239 14.95 -14.20 1.17
N GLN A 240 16.00 -13.49 0.74
CA GLN A 240 17.37 -14.00 0.78
C GLN A 240 17.86 -14.21 2.22
N ARG A 241 17.48 -13.34 3.16
CA ARG A 241 17.85 -13.46 4.59
C ARG A 241 17.14 -14.57 5.35
N LYS A 242 16.04 -15.11 4.81
CA LYS A 242 15.29 -16.22 5.42
C LYS A 242 15.77 -17.61 4.93
N LYS A 243 16.69 -17.66 3.97
CA LYS A 243 17.37 -18.88 3.51
C LYS A 243 18.64 -19.12 4.29
#